data_AF-A0A499VNW2-F1
#
_entry.id   AF-A0A499VNW2-F1
#
_cell.length_a   1.000
_cell.length_b   1.000
_cell.length_c   1.000
_cell.angle_alpha   90.00
_cell.angle_beta   90.00
_cell.angle_gamma   90.00
#
_symmetry.space_group_name_H-M   'P 1'
#
loop_
_entity.id
_entity.type
_entity.pdbx_description
1 polymer ?
#
loop_
_entity_poly.entity_id
_entity_poly.type
_entity_poly.pdbx_seq_one_letter_code
_entity_poly.pdbx_strand_id
1 'polypeptide(L)'
;MILTSDLGDGTYRTPVLNADWSDPDLLRVGDDFYLTASSFGRAPGLPLPHSRDLVNWRLVGHALPRLEPAHEFRTPRHDCGVWAPSLRHHYGWLWISAPAGGVQTGWQGAFRSPGFFGPYEERIVLEQGDTDVDGPHQGGWVRTPAGEDWFAHFQARGAYGRVVHLQLMRRGSDGWPVIGNEGVPVAVHRKPDLPRQPPSAPATDDDFPGGRFGRQWQWTANPLPSSRLRSSRGDPHDGWATQLSGDGLRLTCVRTADAHDLRKLPNVLTQRLPGAPATVEVELRLDSEEPGARAGLAVLGDAFSWIGLQRGRDGSVQLVHRFDESVAMGAPPTPSGQWGKERDAAHARLAPGGRARLWIEIGRGARCRFSYDTGDGRRPSGPVFAATPGAGSAP
;
A
#
# COMPACT_ATOMS: atom_id res chain seq x y z
N MET A 1 -0.40 19.26 -0.10
CA MET A 1 -1.68 19.13 0.64
C MET A 1 -1.66 17.78 1.34
N ILE A 2 -1.85 17.72 2.67
CA ILE A 2 -1.81 16.45 3.41
C ILE A 2 -3.16 15.75 3.26
N LEU A 3 -3.17 14.48 2.84
CA LEU A 3 -4.37 13.63 2.81
C LEU A 3 -4.70 13.16 4.23
N THR A 4 -5.34 14.01 5.05
CA THR A 4 -5.69 13.71 6.44
C THR A 4 -7.18 13.38 6.62
N SER A 5 -7.46 12.51 7.59
CA SER A 5 -8.81 12.15 8.06
C SER A 5 -9.35 13.12 9.13
N ASP A 6 -8.47 13.93 9.72
CA ASP A 6 -8.82 14.92 10.76
C ASP A 6 -9.49 16.15 10.13
N LEU A 7 -10.68 16.51 10.63
CA LEU A 7 -11.45 17.65 10.12
C LEU A 7 -11.10 18.96 10.84
N GLY A 8 -10.22 18.93 11.84
CA GLY A 8 -9.73 20.11 12.55
C GLY A 8 -10.70 20.72 13.56
N ASP A 9 -11.90 20.15 13.70
CA ASP A 9 -13.00 20.64 14.55
C ASP A 9 -13.31 19.72 15.75
N GLY A 10 -12.44 18.73 16.00
CA GLY A 10 -12.65 17.70 17.04
C GLY A 10 -13.38 16.44 16.52
N THR A 11 -13.71 16.40 15.23
CA THR A 11 -14.24 15.22 14.55
C THR A 11 -13.26 14.69 13.50
N TYR A 12 -13.49 13.46 13.03
CA TYR A 12 -12.73 12.86 11.92
C TYR A 12 -13.65 12.11 10.95
N ARG A 13 -13.17 11.94 9.71
CA ARG A 13 -13.83 11.14 8.69
C ARG A 13 -13.03 9.87 8.42
N THR A 14 -13.67 8.71 8.50
CA THR A 14 -13.06 7.44 8.12
C THR A 14 -12.93 7.32 6.59
N PRO A 15 -11.91 6.63 6.04
CA PRO A 15 -10.82 5.89 6.70
C PRO A 15 -9.71 6.78 7.28
N VAL A 16 -9.15 6.37 8.42
CA VAL A 16 -8.02 7.08 9.07
C VAL A 16 -6.68 6.85 8.36
N LEU A 17 -6.58 5.75 7.61
CA LEU A 17 -5.49 5.43 6.69
C LEU A 17 -6.10 5.02 5.35
N ASN A 18 -6.14 5.95 4.39
CA ASN A 18 -6.84 5.78 3.11
C ASN A 18 -5.94 5.25 1.99
N ALA A 19 -5.40 4.06 2.19
CA ALA A 19 -4.60 3.30 1.22
C ALA A 19 -4.59 1.82 1.64
N ASP A 20 -3.87 0.95 0.94
CA ASP A 20 -3.79 -0.48 1.27
C ASP A 20 -3.00 -0.78 2.56
N TRP A 21 -3.67 -0.71 3.70
CA TRP A 21 -3.20 -1.05 5.04
C TRP A 21 -3.89 -2.33 5.55
N SER A 22 -3.86 -3.32 4.67
CA SER A 22 -4.18 -4.73 4.85
C SER A 22 -3.94 -5.31 6.25
N ASP A 23 -4.93 -5.97 6.86
CA ASP A 23 -4.82 -6.68 8.15
C ASP A 23 -4.26 -5.82 9.30
N PRO A 24 -4.87 -4.66 9.59
CA PRO A 24 -4.34 -3.76 10.60
C PRO A 24 -4.48 -4.34 11.99
N ASP A 25 -3.37 -4.38 12.73
CA ASP A 25 -3.36 -4.73 14.15
C ASP A 25 -2.70 -3.62 14.95
N LEU A 26 -3.26 -3.27 16.10
CA LEU A 26 -2.82 -2.10 16.86
C LEU A 26 -2.63 -2.36 18.36
N LEU A 27 -1.67 -1.65 18.94
CA LEU A 27 -1.21 -1.78 20.31
C LEU A 27 -1.03 -0.39 20.94
N ARG A 28 -1.36 -0.25 22.23
CA ARG A 28 -0.97 0.93 23.03
C ARG A 28 0.15 0.57 23.99
N VAL A 29 1.15 1.44 24.08
CA VAL A 29 2.19 1.42 25.12
C VAL A 29 2.30 2.83 25.71
N GLY A 30 1.89 3.01 26.96
CA GLY A 30 1.81 4.35 27.55
C GLY A 30 0.82 5.24 26.79
N ASP A 31 1.26 6.42 26.37
CA ASP A 31 0.46 7.39 25.60
C ASP A 31 0.59 7.23 24.07
N ASP A 32 1.36 6.24 23.63
CA ASP A 32 1.66 6.01 22.23
C ASP A 32 0.87 4.81 21.67
N PHE A 33 0.33 4.99 20.48
CA PHE A 33 -0.38 3.96 19.72
C PHE A 33 0.47 3.54 18.52
N TYR A 34 0.59 2.23 18.33
CA TYR A 34 1.30 1.62 17.23
C TYR A 34 0.32 0.76 16.44
N LEU A 35 0.50 0.74 15.12
CA LEU A 35 -0.20 -0.16 14.21
C LEU A 35 0.83 -0.95 13.42
N THR A 36 0.47 -2.16 13.01
CA THR A 36 1.14 -2.89 11.93
C THR A 36 0.10 -3.38 10.94
N ALA A 37 0.53 -3.67 9.73
CA ALA A 37 -0.31 -4.19 8.65
C ALA A 37 0.46 -5.28 7.90
N SER A 38 -0.26 -6.13 7.17
CA SER A 38 0.34 -7.05 6.21
C SER A 38 1.11 -6.29 5.14
N SER A 39 2.26 -6.85 4.76
CA SER A 39 3.10 -6.35 3.67
C SER A 39 3.26 -7.34 2.53
N PHE A 40 2.77 -8.57 2.70
CA PHE A 40 2.91 -9.65 1.72
C PHE A 40 4.36 -9.80 1.25
N GLY A 41 4.58 -9.90 -0.07
CA GLY A 41 5.89 -9.98 -0.71
C GLY A 41 6.67 -8.67 -0.82
N ARG A 42 6.23 -7.56 -0.18
CA ARG A 42 6.93 -6.26 -0.24
C ARG A 42 8.03 -6.15 0.81
N ALA A 43 9.12 -5.47 0.44
CA ALA A 43 10.26 -5.21 1.31
C ALA A 43 10.63 -3.70 1.33
N PRO A 44 10.87 -3.09 2.50
CA PRO A 44 10.72 -3.67 3.84
C PRO A 44 9.24 -3.98 4.16
N GLY A 45 9.02 -4.98 5.00
CA GLY A 45 7.70 -5.49 5.40
C GLY A 45 7.31 -5.10 6.83
N LEU A 46 6.06 -5.39 7.21
CA LEU A 46 5.47 -5.02 8.51
C LEU A 46 5.67 -3.53 8.86
N PRO A 47 4.99 -2.61 8.15
CA PRO A 47 5.09 -1.18 8.43
C PRO A 47 4.66 -0.86 9.86
N LEU A 48 5.29 0.13 10.47
CA LEU A 48 5.03 0.57 11.83
C LEU A 48 4.50 2.01 11.85
N PRO A 49 3.19 2.24 11.59
CA PRO A 49 2.57 3.51 11.91
C PRO A 49 2.53 3.79 13.42
N HIS A 50 2.71 5.06 13.77
CA HIS A 50 2.61 5.59 15.12
C HIS A 50 1.61 6.74 15.17
N SER A 51 0.87 6.83 16.27
CA SER A 51 -0.06 7.90 16.56
C SER A 51 -0.12 8.17 18.06
N ARG A 52 -0.59 9.37 18.42
CA ARG A 52 -0.95 9.74 19.80
C ARG A 52 -2.43 10.05 19.96
N ASP A 53 -3.22 9.95 18.89
CA ASP A 53 -4.65 10.24 18.89
C ASP A 53 -5.50 9.26 18.06
N LEU A 54 -4.92 8.17 17.56
CA LEU A 54 -5.54 7.13 16.70
C LEU A 54 -6.09 7.62 15.35
N VAL A 55 -6.01 8.91 15.05
CA VAL A 55 -6.54 9.53 13.83
C VAL A 55 -5.39 9.97 12.92
N ASN A 56 -4.40 10.64 13.50
CA ASN A 56 -3.24 11.16 12.80
C ASN A 56 -2.09 10.16 12.92
N TRP A 57 -1.77 9.51 11.80
CA TRP A 57 -0.77 8.45 11.74
C TRP A 57 0.46 8.88 10.95
N ARG A 58 1.64 8.52 11.46
CA ARG A 58 2.92 8.69 10.77
C ARG A 58 3.61 7.34 10.66
N LEU A 59 4.13 7.01 9.48
CA LEU A 59 4.95 5.80 9.31
C LEU A 59 6.34 6.02 9.92
N VAL A 60 6.62 5.38 11.05
CA VAL A 60 7.89 5.58 11.78
C VAL A 60 8.94 4.50 11.48
N GLY A 61 8.60 3.44 10.76
CA GLY A 61 9.56 2.42 10.36
C GLY A 61 8.89 1.16 9.80
N HIS A 62 9.66 0.09 9.74
CA HIS A 62 9.22 -1.25 9.36
C HIS A 62 9.89 -2.25 10.31
N ALA A 63 9.14 -3.24 10.79
CA ALA A 63 9.68 -4.26 11.69
C ALA A 63 10.51 -5.31 10.95
N LEU A 64 10.27 -5.49 9.65
CA LEU A 64 10.92 -6.51 8.83
C LEU A 64 11.72 -5.86 7.69
N PRO A 65 13.02 -5.60 7.85
CA PRO A 65 13.84 -4.99 6.80
C PRO A 65 13.91 -5.81 5.51
N ARG A 66 13.78 -7.15 5.62
CA ARG A 66 13.88 -8.11 4.53
C ARG A 66 12.97 -9.32 4.81
N LEU A 67 12.32 -9.85 3.78
CA LEU A 67 11.53 -11.08 3.86
C LEU A 67 12.43 -12.32 3.93
N GLU A 68 12.07 -13.28 4.78
CA GLU A 68 12.79 -14.54 4.95
C GLU A 68 11.90 -15.75 4.62
N PRO A 69 12.48 -16.85 4.06
CA PRO A 69 13.89 -17.01 3.72
C PRO A 69 14.30 -16.19 2.48
N ALA A 70 15.40 -15.45 2.56
CA ALA A 70 15.73 -14.38 1.61
C ALA A 70 15.86 -14.82 0.14
N HIS A 71 16.19 -16.09 -0.12
CA HIS A 71 16.35 -16.63 -1.47
C HIS A 71 15.01 -16.77 -2.21
N GLU A 72 13.91 -17.01 -1.48
CA GLU A 72 12.57 -17.16 -2.04
C GLU A 72 11.99 -15.80 -2.48
N PHE A 73 12.32 -14.74 -1.76
CA PHE A 73 11.78 -13.39 -2.01
C PHE A 73 12.71 -12.51 -2.85
N ARG A 74 13.60 -13.11 -3.66
CA ARG A 74 14.44 -12.36 -4.65
C ARG A 74 13.67 -11.94 -5.89
N THR A 75 12.53 -12.57 -6.14
CA THR A 75 11.56 -12.24 -7.19
C THR A 75 10.23 -11.90 -6.52
N PRO A 76 9.39 -11.05 -7.14
CA PRO A 76 8.06 -10.79 -6.60
C PRO A 76 7.29 -12.09 -6.39
N ARG A 77 6.68 -12.23 -5.22
CA ARG A 77 5.75 -13.32 -4.90
C ARG A 77 4.46 -12.71 -4.40
N HIS A 78 3.43 -12.87 -5.19
CA HIS A 78 2.10 -12.41 -4.86
C HIS A 78 1.44 -13.37 -3.86
N ASP A 79 0.57 -12.86 -2.98
CA ASP A 79 -0.21 -13.64 -1.98
C ASP A 79 0.66 -14.47 -1.00
N CYS A 80 1.94 -14.14 -0.87
CA CYS A 80 2.90 -14.83 -0.01
C CYS A 80 3.57 -13.84 0.95
N GLY A 81 4.35 -14.34 1.92
CA GLY A 81 5.11 -13.51 2.86
C GLY A 81 4.46 -13.42 4.24
N VAL A 82 4.30 -12.22 4.77
CA VAL A 82 3.79 -11.99 6.14
C VAL A 82 2.38 -11.42 6.10
N TRP A 83 1.43 -12.09 6.76
CA TRP A 83 0.04 -11.66 6.86
C TRP A 83 -0.63 -11.95 8.21
N ALA A 84 -1.76 -11.29 8.46
CA ALA A 84 -2.73 -11.54 9.51
C ALA A 84 -2.25 -11.66 10.98
N PRO A 85 -1.57 -10.64 11.54
CA PRO A 85 -1.26 -10.63 12.97
C PRO A 85 -2.51 -10.32 13.83
N SER A 86 -2.86 -11.17 14.82
CA SER A 86 -3.80 -10.81 15.90
C SER A 86 -3.80 -11.80 17.08
N LEU A 87 -3.69 -11.29 18.31
CA LEU A 87 -4.05 -11.96 19.57
C LEU A 87 -4.18 -10.90 20.67
N ARG A 88 -5.10 -11.07 21.64
CA ARG A 88 -5.31 -10.10 22.74
C ARG A 88 -5.54 -10.78 24.09
N HIS A 89 -5.11 -10.12 25.16
CA HIS A 89 -5.49 -10.44 26.53
C HIS A 89 -6.04 -9.18 27.20
N HIS A 90 -7.33 -9.19 27.56
CA HIS A 90 -8.02 -8.01 28.09
C HIS A 90 -9.26 -8.40 28.92
N TYR A 91 -9.61 -7.57 29.89
CA TYR A 91 -10.71 -7.84 30.84
C TYR A 91 -10.62 -9.17 31.59
N GLY A 92 -9.41 -9.73 31.74
CA GLY A 92 -9.20 -11.05 32.34
C GLY A 92 -9.52 -12.24 31.42
N TRP A 93 -9.73 -11.99 30.12
CA TRP A 93 -10.00 -13.00 29.11
C TRP A 93 -8.94 -12.96 28.01
N LEU A 94 -8.63 -14.13 27.46
CA LEU A 94 -7.95 -14.22 26.17
C LEU A 94 -9.00 -14.04 25.07
N TRP A 95 -8.71 -13.15 24.13
CA TRP A 95 -9.58 -12.88 22.99
C TRP A 95 -8.88 -13.24 21.69
N ILE A 96 -9.65 -13.89 20.82
CA ILE A 96 -9.33 -14.06 19.41
C ILE A 96 -10.38 -13.26 18.64
N SER A 97 -9.92 -12.38 17.76
CA SER A 97 -10.76 -11.74 16.75
C SER A 97 -10.50 -12.44 15.42
N ALA A 98 -11.55 -12.92 14.76
CA ALA A 98 -11.42 -13.54 13.45
C ALA A 98 -12.56 -13.10 12.51
N PRO A 99 -12.25 -12.73 11.27
CA PRO A 99 -13.27 -12.53 10.25
C PRO A 99 -13.89 -13.86 9.83
N ALA A 100 -15.17 -13.83 9.44
CA ALA A 100 -15.85 -14.97 8.80
C ALA A 100 -16.84 -14.45 7.74
N GLY A 101 -17.24 -15.29 6.78
CA GLY A 101 -18.23 -14.93 5.75
C GLY A 101 -17.68 -14.31 4.45
N GLY A 102 -16.36 -14.32 4.24
CA GLY A 102 -15.69 -13.73 3.06
C GLY A 102 -15.36 -12.24 3.26
N VAL A 103 -14.50 -11.66 2.42
CA VAL A 103 -13.88 -10.31 2.61
C VAL A 103 -14.80 -9.14 2.20
N GLN A 104 -15.84 -9.39 1.40
CA GLN A 104 -16.76 -8.34 0.93
C GLN A 104 -18.08 -8.31 1.68
N THR A 105 -18.51 -9.45 2.22
CA THR A 105 -19.87 -9.64 2.73
C THR A 105 -19.93 -10.23 4.13
N GLY A 106 -18.78 -10.51 4.74
CA GLY A 106 -18.77 -11.22 6.01
C GLY A 106 -18.87 -10.28 7.22
N TRP A 107 -18.38 -10.75 8.35
CA TRP A 107 -18.52 -10.09 9.64
C TRP A 107 -17.27 -10.28 10.52
N GLN A 108 -17.21 -9.51 11.61
CA GLN A 108 -16.22 -9.70 12.66
C GLN A 108 -16.78 -10.63 13.74
N GLY A 109 -16.16 -11.80 13.91
CA GLY A 109 -16.36 -12.67 15.06
C GLY A 109 -15.41 -12.31 16.20
N ALA A 110 -15.89 -12.41 17.44
CA ALA A 110 -15.07 -12.38 18.64
C ALA A 110 -15.23 -13.70 19.40
N PHE A 111 -14.12 -14.21 19.88
CA PHE A 111 -14.03 -15.46 20.64
C PHE A 111 -13.32 -15.17 21.96
N ARG A 112 -13.83 -15.66 23.09
CA ARG A 112 -13.19 -15.45 24.40
C ARG A 112 -13.06 -16.72 25.21
N SER A 113 -11.99 -16.83 25.98
CA SER A 113 -11.75 -17.93 26.92
C SER A 113 -11.03 -17.44 28.19
N PRO A 114 -11.27 -18.06 29.37
CA PRO A 114 -10.52 -17.68 30.57
C PRO A 114 -9.09 -18.26 30.55
N GLY A 115 -8.76 -19.12 29.58
CA GLY A 115 -7.42 -19.70 29.38
C GLY A 115 -7.14 -20.04 27.92
N PHE A 116 -5.87 -20.14 27.55
CA PHE A 116 -5.46 -20.31 26.15
C PHE A 116 -6.04 -21.56 25.47
N PHE A 117 -6.23 -22.65 26.23
CA PHE A 117 -6.70 -23.92 25.72
C PHE A 117 -8.23 -24.04 25.63
N GLY A 118 -8.98 -22.97 25.92
CA GLY A 118 -10.43 -23.01 25.83
C GLY A 118 -11.13 -23.52 27.11
N PRO A 119 -12.44 -23.79 27.03
CA PRO A 119 -13.30 -23.61 25.84
C PRO A 119 -13.47 -22.13 25.50
N TYR A 120 -13.77 -21.84 24.22
CA TYR A 120 -14.05 -20.49 23.74
C TYR A 120 -15.56 -20.28 23.54
N GLU A 121 -16.07 -19.14 24.01
CA GLU A 121 -17.38 -18.61 23.62
C GLU A 121 -17.22 -17.72 22.39
N GLU A 122 -18.21 -17.65 21.50
CA GLU A 122 -18.16 -16.88 20.24
C GLU A 122 -19.38 -15.96 20.02
N ARG A 123 -19.18 -14.84 19.32
CA ARG A 123 -20.25 -13.91 18.91
C ARG A 123 -19.87 -13.10 17.66
N ILE A 124 -20.85 -12.78 16.82
CA ILE A 124 -20.72 -11.71 15.79
C ILE A 124 -20.83 -10.36 16.49
N VAL A 125 -19.79 -9.53 16.37
CA VAL A 125 -19.68 -8.25 17.11
C VAL A 125 -19.73 -7.02 16.20
N LEU A 126 -19.67 -7.22 14.87
CA LEU A 126 -19.77 -6.15 13.87
C LEU A 126 -20.13 -6.75 12.50
N GLU A 127 -21.16 -6.19 11.84
CA GLU A 127 -21.60 -6.54 10.49
C GLU A 127 -22.04 -5.27 9.73
N GLN A 128 -22.15 -5.32 8.40
CA GLN A 128 -22.31 -4.12 7.55
C GLN A 128 -23.55 -3.29 7.87
N GLY A 129 -24.67 -3.97 8.12
CA GLY A 129 -26.00 -3.36 8.14
C GLY A 129 -26.30 -2.61 6.85
N ASP A 130 -26.86 -1.40 6.97
CA ASP A 130 -27.26 -0.53 5.85
C ASP A 130 -26.18 0.53 5.49
N THR A 131 -24.89 0.24 5.75
CA THR A 131 -23.80 1.22 5.58
C THR A 131 -22.92 0.94 4.37
N ASP A 132 -22.31 2.00 3.82
CA ASP A 132 -21.30 1.89 2.74
C ASP A 132 -19.92 1.40 3.24
N VAL A 133 -19.82 1.05 4.53
CA VAL A 133 -18.62 0.48 5.15
C VAL A 133 -18.89 -0.99 5.38
N ASP A 134 -18.29 -1.85 4.57
CA ASP A 134 -18.60 -3.28 4.58
C ASP A 134 -18.38 -3.94 5.95
N GLY A 135 -19.09 -5.05 6.16
CA GLY A 135 -19.14 -5.81 7.40
C GLY A 135 -17.74 -6.27 7.76
N PRO A 136 -17.12 -5.64 8.75
CA PRO A 136 -15.68 -5.51 8.69
C PRO A 136 -14.93 -6.77 9.07
N HIS A 137 -13.73 -6.86 8.52
CA HIS A 137 -12.87 -8.03 8.65
C HIS A 137 -11.60 -7.67 9.40
N GLN A 138 -11.16 -8.62 10.22
CA GLN A 138 -9.80 -8.68 10.74
C GLN A 138 -9.34 -7.39 11.39
N GLY A 139 -9.89 -7.13 12.56
CA GLY A 139 -9.57 -5.95 13.36
C GLY A 139 -8.93 -6.26 14.70
N GLY A 140 -8.37 -5.21 15.29
CA GLY A 140 -7.88 -5.17 16.66
C GLY A 140 -8.52 -4.03 17.42
N TRP A 141 -8.68 -4.17 18.75
CA TRP A 141 -9.08 -3.04 19.59
C TRP A 141 -7.98 -2.60 20.55
N VAL A 142 -8.12 -1.39 21.05
CA VAL A 142 -7.27 -0.77 22.05
C VAL A 142 -8.09 0.00 23.05
N ARG A 143 -7.58 0.07 24.28
CA ARG A 143 -8.11 0.92 25.34
C ARG A 143 -7.24 2.17 25.51
N THR A 144 -7.82 3.35 25.48
CA THR A 144 -7.14 4.64 25.74
C THR A 144 -6.85 4.83 27.23
N PRO A 145 -5.92 5.73 27.63
CA PRO A 145 -5.74 6.13 29.03
C PRO A 145 -7.00 6.72 29.67
N ALA A 146 -7.85 7.40 28.88
CA ALA A 146 -9.15 7.91 29.31
C ALA A 146 -10.20 6.80 29.53
N GLY A 147 -9.86 5.54 29.26
CA GLY A 147 -10.74 4.40 29.50
C GLY A 147 -11.75 4.12 28.38
N GLU A 148 -11.54 4.66 27.18
CA GLU A 148 -12.34 4.37 26.00
C GLU A 148 -11.77 3.16 25.26
N ASP A 149 -12.63 2.26 24.78
CA ASP A 149 -12.20 1.21 23.88
C ASP A 149 -12.52 1.58 22.42
N TRP A 150 -11.60 1.28 21.51
CA TRP A 150 -11.72 1.59 20.08
C TRP A 150 -11.30 0.38 19.26
N PHE A 151 -12.09 0.02 18.26
CA PHE A 151 -11.86 -1.11 17.36
C PHE A 151 -11.48 -0.59 15.98
N ALA A 152 -10.31 -0.97 15.48
CA ALA A 152 -9.94 -0.71 14.09
C ALA A 152 -10.17 -1.96 13.25
N HIS A 153 -10.60 -1.74 12.01
CA HIS A 153 -10.91 -2.80 11.06
C HIS A 153 -10.63 -2.33 9.63
N PHE A 154 -10.73 -3.21 8.64
CA PHE A 154 -10.56 -2.83 7.24
C PHE A 154 -11.83 -3.00 6.40
N GLN A 155 -11.87 -2.23 5.29
CA GLN A 155 -12.79 -2.43 4.17
C GLN A 155 -12.01 -2.69 2.88
N ALA A 156 -12.37 -3.72 2.11
CA ALA A 156 -11.83 -3.95 0.78
C ALA A 156 -12.44 -2.97 -0.23
N ARG A 157 -11.60 -2.15 -0.89
CA ARG A 157 -12.03 -1.12 -1.85
C ARG A 157 -11.47 -1.37 -3.25
N GLY A 158 -11.49 -2.63 -3.69
CA GLY A 158 -11.00 -3.05 -5.01
C GLY A 158 -9.57 -2.58 -5.24
N ALA A 159 -9.34 -1.80 -6.31
CA ALA A 159 -8.01 -1.34 -6.70
C ALA A 159 -7.29 -0.43 -5.69
N TYR A 160 -8.01 0.11 -4.69
CA TYR A 160 -7.40 0.87 -3.60
C TYR A 160 -6.86 -0.02 -2.46
N GLY A 161 -7.06 -1.34 -2.56
CA GLY A 161 -6.72 -2.31 -1.52
C GLY A 161 -7.63 -2.18 -0.31
N ARG A 162 -7.09 -2.48 0.88
CA ARG A 162 -7.84 -2.52 2.13
C ARG A 162 -7.58 -1.27 2.98
N VAL A 163 -8.60 -0.43 3.17
CA VAL A 163 -8.49 0.82 3.93
C VAL A 163 -8.89 0.61 5.40
N VAL A 164 -8.33 1.39 6.33
CA VAL A 164 -8.57 1.21 7.78
C VAL A 164 -9.65 2.16 8.30
N HIS A 165 -10.63 1.59 8.99
CA HIS A 165 -11.65 2.30 9.74
C HIS A 165 -11.40 2.18 11.24
N LEU A 166 -11.88 3.17 11.99
CA LEU A 166 -11.83 3.18 13.45
C LEU A 166 -13.24 3.41 14.00
N GLN A 167 -13.69 2.49 14.86
CA GLN A 167 -15.03 2.46 15.45
C GLN A 167 -14.93 2.55 16.97
N LEU A 168 -15.81 3.31 17.62
CA LEU A 168 -15.94 3.29 19.07
C LEU A 168 -16.42 1.90 19.51
N MET A 169 -15.81 1.36 20.56
CA MET A 169 -16.22 0.10 21.19
C MET A 169 -16.65 0.36 22.63
N ARG A 170 -17.79 -0.21 23.02
CA ARG A 170 -18.30 -0.18 24.39
C ARG A 170 -18.40 -1.59 24.93
N ARG A 171 -18.37 -1.72 26.25
CA ARG A 171 -18.65 -2.99 26.93
C ARG A 171 -20.16 -3.09 27.19
N GLY A 172 -20.79 -4.11 26.64
CA GLY A 172 -22.17 -4.48 26.95
C GLY A 172 -22.32 -4.94 28.40
N SER A 173 -23.56 -4.97 28.89
CA SER A 173 -23.89 -5.41 30.25
C SER A 173 -23.51 -6.88 30.52
N ASP A 174 -23.46 -7.71 29.48
CA ASP A 174 -23.04 -9.11 29.48
C ASP A 174 -21.52 -9.30 29.29
N GLY A 175 -20.78 -8.19 29.23
CA GLY A 175 -19.33 -8.17 29.08
C GLY A 175 -18.81 -8.39 27.66
N TRP A 176 -19.66 -8.48 26.65
CA TRP A 176 -19.26 -8.52 25.24
C TRP A 176 -19.01 -7.12 24.66
N PRO A 177 -18.16 -6.96 23.64
CA PRO A 177 -18.00 -5.70 22.95
C PRO A 177 -19.23 -5.36 22.11
N VAL A 178 -19.60 -4.09 22.11
CA VAL A 178 -20.58 -3.46 21.22
C VAL A 178 -19.84 -2.40 20.41
N ILE A 179 -19.72 -2.60 19.10
CA ILE A 179 -18.87 -1.78 18.23
C ILE A 179 -19.73 -0.90 17.33
N GLY A 180 -19.26 0.32 17.05
CA GLY A 180 -19.98 1.27 16.20
C GLY A 180 -21.31 1.68 16.82
N ASN A 181 -22.36 1.69 16.02
CA ASN A 181 -23.74 1.89 16.44
C ASN A 181 -24.43 0.53 16.56
N GLU A 182 -24.39 -0.08 17.75
CA GLU A 182 -25.04 -1.37 18.05
C GLU A 182 -24.63 -2.51 17.09
N GLY A 183 -23.34 -2.60 16.74
CA GLY A 183 -22.83 -3.63 15.84
C GLY A 183 -22.80 -3.23 14.36
N VAL A 184 -23.08 -1.96 14.05
CA VAL A 184 -23.04 -1.39 12.69
C VAL A 184 -21.97 -0.29 12.58
N PRO A 185 -21.08 -0.28 11.56
CA PRO A 185 -20.07 0.76 11.39
C PRO A 185 -20.64 2.18 11.25
N VAL A 186 -19.89 3.19 11.67
CA VAL A 186 -20.25 4.60 11.47
C VAL A 186 -19.16 5.32 10.68
N ALA A 187 -19.57 6.28 9.83
CA ALA A 187 -18.66 6.97 8.90
C ALA A 187 -17.95 8.19 9.51
N VAL A 188 -18.59 8.86 10.47
CA VAL A 188 -18.08 10.06 11.14
C VAL A 188 -18.19 9.87 12.65
N HIS A 189 -17.11 10.11 13.36
CA HIS A 189 -17.06 9.97 14.82
C HIS A 189 -16.43 11.20 15.45
N ARG A 190 -16.70 11.39 16.74
CA ARG A 190 -15.85 12.21 17.60
C ARG A 190 -14.45 11.60 17.67
N LYS A 191 -13.41 12.42 17.81
CA LYS A 191 -12.07 11.90 18.13
C LYS A 191 -12.06 11.20 19.50
N PRO A 192 -11.16 10.22 19.72
CA PRO A 192 -10.89 9.70 21.06
C PRO A 192 -10.55 10.83 22.04
N ASP A 193 -10.94 10.65 23.30
CA ASP A 193 -10.65 11.62 24.37
C ASP A 193 -9.16 11.57 24.77
N LEU A 194 -8.35 12.19 23.92
CA LEU A 194 -6.90 12.23 23.97
C LEU A 194 -6.39 13.66 23.71
N PRO A 195 -5.18 14.02 24.17
CA PRO A 195 -4.60 15.32 23.88
C PRO A 195 -4.53 15.60 22.38
N ARG A 196 -4.96 16.80 21.97
CA ARG A 196 -4.96 17.22 20.57
C ARG A 196 -3.56 17.07 19.95
N GLN A 197 -3.52 16.45 18.77
CA GLN A 197 -2.32 16.36 17.94
C GLN A 197 -2.49 17.21 16.68
N PRO A 198 -1.40 17.74 16.11
CA PRO A 198 -1.45 18.37 14.80
C PRO A 198 -1.83 17.35 13.72
N PRO A 199 -2.62 17.74 12.70
CA PRO A 199 -2.95 16.84 11.60
C PRO A 199 -1.70 16.26 10.93
N SER A 200 -1.71 14.96 10.67
CA SER A 200 -0.65 14.30 9.88
C SER A 200 -1.14 13.04 9.19
N ALA A 201 -0.46 12.68 8.10
CA ALA A 201 -0.68 11.45 7.36
C ALA A 201 0.69 10.84 6.97
N PRO A 202 0.74 9.56 6.56
CA PRO A 202 1.92 9.01 5.91
C PRO A 202 2.36 9.89 4.72
N ALA A 203 3.68 10.08 4.58
CA ALA A 203 4.23 10.86 3.47
C ALA A 203 3.86 10.22 2.12
N THR A 204 3.57 11.04 1.13
CA THR A 204 3.22 10.61 -0.23
C THR A 204 4.12 11.24 -1.29
N ASP A 205 4.64 12.42 -1.00
CA ASP A 205 5.65 13.15 -1.77
C ASP A 205 7.07 12.82 -1.30
N ASP A 206 8.04 12.99 -2.19
CA ASP A 206 9.45 12.80 -1.89
C ASP A 206 10.33 13.52 -2.93
N ASP A 207 11.06 14.55 -2.50
CA ASP A 207 12.09 15.19 -3.33
C ASP A 207 13.44 14.45 -3.24
N PHE A 208 13.48 13.34 -2.49
CA PHE A 208 14.64 12.48 -2.26
C PHE A 208 15.86 13.23 -1.70
N PRO A 209 15.71 13.94 -0.57
CA PRO A 209 16.79 14.75 -0.02
C PRO A 209 18.04 13.91 0.28
N GLY A 210 19.19 14.38 -0.21
CA GLY A 210 20.46 13.66 -0.02
C GLY A 210 20.53 12.29 -0.71
N GLY A 211 19.74 12.09 -1.77
CA GLY A 211 19.83 10.92 -2.64
C GLY A 211 19.14 9.67 -2.12
N ARG A 212 18.24 9.81 -1.14
CA ARG A 212 17.58 8.68 -0.46
C ARG A 212 16.08 8.81 -0.54
N PHE A 213 15.38 7.68 -0.63
CA PHE A 213 13.93 7.64 -0.58
C PHE A 213 13.43 7.46 0.86
N GLY A 214 12.29 8.07 1.16
CA GLY A 214 11.64 8.01 2.46
C GLY A 214 10.98 6.67 2.76
N ARG A 215 10.44 6.55 3.98
CA ARG A 215 9.86 5.30 4.51
C ARG A 215 8.59 4.85 3.81
N GLN A 216 7.93 5.73 3.05
CA GLN A 216 6.71 5.46 2.31
C GLN A 216 6.93 4.51 1.12
N TRP A 217 8.18 4.33 0.70
CA TRP A 217 8.53 3.49 -0.44
C TRP A 217 8.83 2.04 -0.05
N GLN A 218 8.39 1.11 -0.89
CA GLN A 218 8.65 -0.32 -0.76
C GLN A 218 9.01 -0.93 -2.12
N TRP A 219 9.92 -1.89 -2.13
CA TRP A 219 10.24 -2.72 -3.28
C TRP A 219 9.25 -3.88 -3.42
N THR A 220 9.03 -4.31 -4.66
CA THR A 220 8.20 -5.49 -5.00
C THR A 220 8.84 -6.84 -4.63
N ALA A 221 10.11 -6.83 -4.23
CA ALA A 221 10.86 -7.99 -3.76
C ALA A 221 12.01 -7.53 -2.84
N ASN A 222 12.74 -8.48 -2.23
CA ASN A 222 13.91 -8.15 -1.44
C ASN A 222 14.99 -7.44 -2.29
N PRO A 223 15.50 -6.27 -1.86
CA PRO A 223 16.60 -5.62 -2.53
C PRO A 223 17.86 -6.51 -2.55
N LEU A 224 18.55 -6.51 -3.69
CA LEU A 224 19.84 -7.20 -3.82
C LEU A 224 20.87 -6.59 -2.86
N PRO A 225 21.78 -7.39 -2.26
CA PRO A 225 22.87 -6.86 -1.45
C PRO A 225 23.74 -5.88 -2.25
N SER A 226 24.06 -4.74 -1.65
CA SER A 226 24.94 -3.70 -2.20
C SER A 226 26.34 -4.20 -2.59
N SER A 227 26.78 -5.37 -2.14
CA SER A 227 28.06 -5.97 -2.54
C SER A 227 28.14 -6.39 -4.01
N ARG A 228 27.01 -6.54 -4.72
CA ARG A 228 26.98 -6.81 -6.18
C ARG A 228 26.78 -5.56 -7.04
N LEU A 229 26.43 -4.43 -6.45
CA LEU A 229 26.19 -3.14 -7.08
C LEU A 229 27.17 -2.15 -6.46
N ARG A 230 28.32 -1.88 -7.08
CA ARG A 230 29.42 -1.10 -6.49
C ARG A 230 28.96 0.30 -5.98
N SER A 231 28.48 0.43 -4.74
CA SER A 231 28.53 1.66 -3.93
C SER A 231 28.22 1.42 -2.44
N SER A 232 29.20 1.82 -1.61
CA SER A 232 29.20 2.26 -0.21
C SER A 232 28.24 1.68 0.86
N ARG A 233 28.89 1.16 1.91
CA ARG A 233 28.54 1.18 3.36
C ARG A 233 27.07 1.43 3.73
N GLY A 234 26.41 0.33 4.12
CA GLY A 234 25.84 0.25 5.48
C GLY A 234 24.34 0.51 5.68
N ASP A 235 23.53 0.71 4.64
CA ASP A 235 22.07 0.68 4.77
C ASP A 235 21.50 -0.60 4.16
N PRO A 236 20.77 -1.47 4.91
CA PRO A 236 20.11 -2.65 4.34
C PRO A 236 19.03 -2.31 3.29
N HIS A 237 18.67 -1.04 3.11
CA HIS A 237 17.70 -0.55 2.12
C HIS A 237 18.30 -0.15 0.76
N ASP A 238 19.63 -0.03 0.64
CA ASP A 238 20.31 0.45 -0.59
C ASP A 238 20.53 -0.69 -1.61
N GLY A 239 19.41 -1.17 -2.16
CA GLY A 239 19.33 -2.18 -3.23
C GLY A 239 19.58 -1.61 -4.62
N TRP A 240 18.53 -1.52 -5.43
CA TRP A 240 18.61 -1.00 -6.82
C TRP A 240 18.64 0.54 -6.90
N ALA A 241 18.81 1.22 -5.78
CA ALA A 241 18.97 2.67 -5.70
C ALA A 241 20.44 3.01 -5.40
N THR A 242 20.98 4.02 -6.09
CA THR A 242 22.30 4.56 -5.84
C THR A 242 22.16 5.91 -5.15
N GLN A 243 22.80 6.08 -4.00
CA GLN A 243 22.78 7.34 -3.29
C GLN A 243 23.49 8.43 -4.11
N LEU A 244 22.85 9.59 -4.23
CA LEU A 244 23.41 10.81 -4.80
C LEU A 244 23.88 11.76 -3.69
N SER A 245 24.81 12.67 -4.00
CA SER A 245 25.26 13.70 -3.06
C SER A 245 24.30 14.89 -2.94
N GLY A 246 23.31 14.98 -3.83
CA GLY A 246 22.25 15.98 -3.81
C GLY A 246 20.89 15.32 -3.90
N ASP A 247 19.85 16.13 -4.11
CA ASP A 247 18.46 15.68 -4.15
C ASP A 247 18.15 14.90 -5.45
N GLY A 248 17.16 14.02 -5.38
CA GLY A 248 16.77 13.11 -6.46
C GLY A 248 17.20 11.67 -6.23
N LEU A 249 16.54 10.74 -6.92
CA LEU A 249 16.77 9.30 -6.79
C LEU A 249 17.37 8.73 -8.06
N ARG A 250 18.46 7.96 -7.94
CA ARG A 250 19.01 7.17 -9.05
C ARG A 250 18.66 5.71 -8.91
N LEU A 251 17.90 5.19 -9.87
CA LEU A 251 17.56 3.77 -9.98
C LEU A 251 18.47 3.07 -11.01
N THR A 252 18.97 1.89 -10.67
CA THR A 252 19.81 1.09 -11.55
C THR A 252 18.96 0.19 -12.45
N CYS A 253 19.21 0.24 -13.77
CA CYS A 253 18.62 -0.71 -14.71
C CYS A 253 19.16 -2.12 -14.45
N VAL A 254 18.25 -3.08 -14.33
CA VAL A 254 18.59 -4.51 -14.18
C VAL A 254 18.25 -5.23 -15.47
N ARG A 255 19.21 -5.97 -16.04
CA ARG A 255 18.98 -6.82 -17.21
C ARG A 255 18.10 -8.00 -16.81
N THR A 256 17.05 -8.26 -17.59
CA THR A 256 16.11 -9.36 -17.33
C THR A 256 15.38 -9.76 -18.62
N ALA A 257 15.01 -11.04 -18.72
CA ALA A 257 14.14 -11.53 -19.79
C ALA A 257 12.67 -11.16 -19.58
N ASP A 258 12.29 -10.86 -18.33
CA ASP A 258 10.92 -10.54 -17.92
C ASP A 258 10.63 -9.03 -17.99
N ALA A 259 11.42 -8.27 -18.75
CA ALA A 259 11.19 -6.83 -18.91
C ALA A 259 9.75 -6.56 -19.39
N HIS A 260 9.13 -7.42 -20.17
CA HIS A 260 7.75 -7.25 -20.63
C HIS A 260 6.67 -7.36 -19.54
N ASP A 261 7.00 -7.74 -18.30
CA ASP A 261 6.01 -7.96 -17.24
C ASP A 261 6.44 -7.31 -15.92
N LEU A 262 5.86 -6.15 -15.60
CA LEU A 262 6.17 -5.39 -14.39
C LEU A 262 5.87 -6.18 -13.10
N ARG A 263 4.94 -7.14 -13.14
CA ARG A 263 4.57 -7.98 -11.98
C ARG A 263 5.68 -8.94 -11.57
N LYS A 264 6.64 -9.19 -12.46
CA LYS A 264 7.81 -10.07 -12.22
C LYS A 264 9.07 -9.30 -11.88
N LEU A 265 9.06 -7.98 -12.03
CA LEU A 265 10.25 -7.16 -11.83
C LEU A 265 10.48 -6.90 -10.33
N PRO A 266 11.64 -7.29 -9.77
CA PRO A 266 11.93 -7.08 -8.35
C PRO A 266 12.34 -5.62 -8.05
N ASN A 267 12.84 -4.91 -9.06
CA ASN A 267 13.40 -3.56 -8.98
C ASN A 267 12.38 -2.47 -9.33
N VAL A 268 11.12 -2.62 -8.89
CA VAL A 268 10.08 -1.60 -8.99
C VAL A 268 9.87 -0.99 -7.62
N LEU A 269 10.18 0.30 -7.48
CA LEU A 269 9.94 1.05 -6.25
C LEU A 269 8.49 1.56 -6.26
N THR A 270 7.75 1.29 -5.19
CA THR A 270 6.30 1.50 -5.14
C THR A 270 5.87 2.25 -3.90
N GLN A 271 4.78 3.01 -4.02
CA GLN A 271 3.93 3.43 -2.91
C GLN A 271 2.54 2.83 -3.09
N ARG A 272 1.73 2.87 -2.02
CA ARG A 272 0.32 2.45 -2.07
C ARG A 272 -0.48 3.45 -2.92
N LEU A 273 -1.45 2.96 -3.69
CA LEU A 273 -2.37 3.82 -4.42
C LEU A 273 -3.24 4.61 -3.42
N PRO A 274 -3.33 5.95 -3.53
CA PRO A 274 -4.19 6.74 -2.65
C PRO A 274 -5.66 6.36 -2.83
N GLY A 275 -6.39 6.15 -1.73
CA GLY A 275 -7.81 5.81 -1.72
C GLY A 275 -8.77 6.99 -2.00
N ALA A 276 -8.23 8.09 -2.53
CA ALA A 276 -8.93 9.31 -2.93
C ALA A 276 -8.32 9.85 -4.23
N PRO A 277 -9.04 10.70 -5.00
CA PRO A 277 -8.48 11.30 -6.20
C PRO A 277 -7.18 12.04 -5.92
N ALA A 278 -6.16 11.78 -6.75
CA ALA A 278 -4.81 12.29 -6.56
C ALA A 278 -4.11 12.47 -7.91
N THR A 279 -3.02 13.23 -7.93
CA THR A 279 -2.11 13.30 -9.08
C THR A 279 -0.72 12.95 -8.62
N VAL A 280 -0.10 11.98 -9.29
CA VAL A 280 1.31 11.63 -9.10
C VAL A 280 2.10 12.28 -10.23
N GLU A 281 3.20 12.94 -9.88
CA GLU A 281 4.11 13.59 -10.82
C GLU A 281 5.53 13.06 -10.62
N VAL A 282 6.23 12.80 -11.72
CA VAL A 282 7.66 12.43 -11.71
C VAL A 282 8.37 13.16 -12.85
N GLU A 283 9.47 13.83 -12.54
CA GLU A 283 10.49 14.19 -13.53
C GLU A 283 11.55 13.08 -13.57
N LEU A 284 11.88 12.57 -14.75
CA LEU A 284 12.90 11.54 -14.90
C LEU A 284 13.82 11.76 -16.10
N ARG A 285 15.04 11.21 -15.97
CA ARG A 285 16.02 11.09 -17.06
C ARG A 285 16.47 9.65 -17.19
N LEU A 286 16.58 9.15 -18.43
CA LEU A 286 17.15 7.84 -18.72
C LEU A 286 18.65 7.95 -19.04
N ASP A 287 19.49 7.67 -18.04
CA ASP A 287 20.96 7.75 -18.15
C ASP A 287 21.58 6.56 -18.91
N SER A 288 20.98 5.37 -18.81
CA SER A 288 21.55 4.16 -19.42
C SER A 288 21.61 4.29 -20.94
N GLU A 289 22.75 3.91 -21.53
CA GLU A 289 23.01 3.88 -22.98
C GLU A 289 22.68 2.52 -23.63
N GLU A 290 22.34 1.53 -22.81
CA GLU A 290 22.03 0.18 -23.26
C GLU A 290 20.71 0.15 -24.06
N PRO A 291 20.69 -0.43 -25.28
CA PRO A 291 19.46 -0.66 -26.02
C PRO A 291 18.44 -1.47 -25.22
N GLY A 292 17.19 -0.98 -25.18
CA GLY A 292 16.12 -1.58 -24.40
C GLY A 292 16.07 -1.16 -22.92
N ALA A 293 17.05 -0.39 -22.44
CA ALA A 293 16.96 0.23 -21.12
C ALA A 293 15.72 1.13 -21.04
N ARG A 294 15.04 1.09 -19.91
CA ARG A 294 13.78 1.81 -19.72
C ARG A 294 13.53 2.16 -18.25
N ALA A 295 12.85 3.28 -18.05
CA ALA A 295 12.43 3.79 -16.74
C ALA A 295 11.13 4.59 -16.92
N GLY A 296 10.27 4.61 -15.91
CA GLY A 296 8.96 5.25 -16.04
C GLY A 296 8.16 5.30 -14.75
N LEU A 297 6.94 5.80 -14.88
CA LEU A 297 5.92 5.88 -13.85
C LEU A 297 4.80 4.90 -14.18
N ALA A 298 4.37 4.10 -13.21
CA ALA A 298 3.44 2.99 -13.41
C ALA A 298 2.32 2.94 -12.37
N VAL A 299 1.16 2.40 -12.79
CA VAL A 299 0.15 1.82 -11.91
C VAL A 299 0.26 0.31 -12.05
N LEU A 300 0.42 -0.40 -10.92
CA LEU A 300 0.74 -1.82 -10.88
C LEU A 300 -0.25 -2.58 -9.98
N GLY A 301 -0.99 -3.51 -10.59
CA GLY A 301 -1.79 -4.57 -9.97
C GLY A 301 -1.74 -5.82 -10.86
N ASP A 302 -2.81 -6.61 -10.88
CA ASP A 302 -2.97 -7.74 -11.81
C ASP A 302 -2.92 -7.28 -13.28
N ALA A 303 -3.48 -6.10 -13.53
CA ALA A 303 -3.21 -5.28 -14.70
C ALA A 303 -2.21 -4.16 -14.34
N PHE A 304 -1.38 -3.77 -15.30
CA PHE A 304 -0.51 -2.61 -15.17
C PHE A 304 -0.57 -1.70 -16.39
N SER A 305 -0.30 -0.42 -16.16
CA SER A 305 0.01 0.55 -17.23
C SER A 305 1.16 1.43 -16.78
N TRP A 306 2.09 1.70 -17.68
CA TRP A 306 3.24 2.54 -17.42
C TRP A 306 3.55 3.47 -18.59
N ILE A 307 3.97 4.69 -18.25
CA ILE A 307 4.50 5.66 -19.21
C ILE A 307 5.94 5.98 -18.81
N GLY A 308 6.82 6.12 -19.79
CA GLY A 308 8.23 6.35 -19.49
C GLY A 308 9.10 6.44 -20.71
N LEU A 309 10.41 6.35 -20.48
CA LEU A 309 11.43 6.43 -21.50
C LEU A 309 12.00 5.05 -21.79
N GLN A 310 12.27 4.77 -23.07
CA GLN A 310 12.94 3.57 -23.53
C GLN A 310 14.02 3.94 -24.55
N ARG A 311 15.21 3.34 -24.42
CA ARG A 311 16.28 3.49 -25.39
C ARG A 311 16.11 2.53 -26.57
N GLY A 312 16.11 3.06 -27.78
CA GLY A 312 16.11 2.34 -29.04
C GLY A 312 17.47 1.73 -29.35
N ARG A 313 17.51 0.83 -30.34
CA ARG A 313 18.77 0.22 -30.83
C ARG A 313 19.66 1.21 -31.58
N ASP A 314 19.06 2.26 -32.12
CA ASP A 314 19.73 3.40 -32.76
C ASP A 314 20.27 4.42 -31.75
N GLY A 315 20.13 4.15 -30.45
CA GLY A 315 20.55 5.04 -29.37
C GLY A 315 19.55 6.17 -29.06
N SER A 316 18.49 6.34 -29.86
CA SER A 316 17.44 7.33 -29.59
C SER A 316 16.68 6.99 -28.31
N VAL A 317 16.23 7.99 -27.56
CA VAL A 317 15.35 7.79 -26.41
C VAL A 317 13.94 8.17 -26.80
N GLN A 318 13.01 7.26 -26.60
CA GLN A 318 11.61 7.44 -26.93
C GLN A 318 10.77 7.41 -25.66
N LEU A 319 9.79 8.29 -25.58
CA LEU A 319 8.66 8.14 -24.68
C LEU A 319 7.77 7.01 -25.20
N VAL A 320 7.46 6.05 -24.34
CA VAL A 320 6.55 4.93 -24.59
C VAL A 320 5.46 4.90 -23.51
N HIS A 321 4.27 4.44 -23.87
CA HIS A 321 3.17 4.19 -22.94
C HIS A 321 2.59 2.82 -23.25
N ARG A 322 2.66 1.90 -22.28
CA ARG A 322 2.28 0.50 -22.46
C ARG A 322 1.49 -0.04 -21.30
N PHE A 323 0.72 -1.08 -21.57
CA PHE A 323 -0.12 -1.74 -20.58
C PHE A 323 -0.24 -3.24 -20.84
N ASP A 324 -0.61 -3.97 -19.79
CA ASP A 324 -1.08 -5.35 -19.85
C ASP A 324 -2.23 -5.52 -18.85
N GLU A 325 -3.32 -6.13 -19.31
CA GLU A 325 -4.53 -6.43 -18.51
C GLU A 325 -4.92 -7.91 -18.58
N SER A 326 -4.07 -8.75 -19.19
CA SER A 326 -4.35 -10.16 -19.49
C SER A 326 -4.71 -10.98 -18.25
N VAL A 327 -3.95 -10.83 -17.15
CA VAL A 327 -4.22 -11.52 -15.88
C VAL A 327 -5.57 -11.08 -15.30
N ALA A 328 -5.85 -9.77 -15.28
CA ALA A 328 -7.12 -9.24 -14.79
C ALA A 328 -8.34 -9.71 -15.61
N MET A 329 -8.15 -10.04 -16.89
CA MET A 329 -9.19 -10.61 -17.76
C MET A 329 -9.29 -12.14 -17.68
N GLY A 330 -8.56 -12.80 -16.77
CA GLY A 330 -8.57 -14.25 -16.60
C GLY A 330 -7.95 -15.02 -17.79
N ALA A 331 -7.09 -14.37 -18.58
CA ALA A 331 -6.45 -15.03 -19.72
C ALA A 331 -5.50 -16.12 -19.21
N PRO A 332 -5.55 -17.37 -19.73
CA PRO A 332 -4.62 -18.41 -19.33
C PRO A 332 -3.19 -18.02 -19.71
N PRO A 333 -2.17 -18.47 -18.97
CA PRO A 333 -0.78 -18.29 -19.39
C PRO A 333 -0.58 -18.95 -20.75
N THR A 334 0.34 -18.40 -21.56
CA THR A 334 0.73 -19.04 -22.81
C THR A 334 1.27 -20.46 -22.56
N PRO A 335 1.36 -21.34 -23.57
CA PRO A 335 1.96 -22.67 -23.43
C PRO A 335 3.41 -22.67 -22.88
N SER A 336 4.10 -21.53 -22.93
CA SER A 336 5.43 -21.31 -22.33
C SER A 336 5.41 -20.72 -20.91
N GLY A 337 4.22 -20.59 -20.29
CA GLY A 337 4.04 -20.02 -18.96
C GLY A 337 4.15 -18.48 -18.90
N GLN A 338 4.06 -17.78 -20.04
CA GLN A 338 4.15 -16.31 -20.09
C GLN A 338 2.75 -15.70 -20.02
N TRP A 339 2.58 -14.68 -19.20
CA TRP A 339 1.35 -13.89 -19.11
C TRP A 339 1.49 -12.66 -20.00
N GLY A 340 0.65 -12.56 -21.04
CA GLY A 340 0.52 -11.37 -21.89
C GLY A 340 1.79 -10.92 -22.64
N LYS A 341 1.62 -10.00 -23.58
CA LYS A 341 2.70 -9.17 -24.13
C LYS A 341 2.26 -7.73 -23.93
N GLU A 342 3.14 -6.87 -23.43
CA GLU A 342 2.85 -5.43 -23.34
C GLU A 342 2.26 -4.93 -24.67
N ARG A 343 1.17 -4.18 -24.59
CA ARG A 343 0.58 -3.48 -25.73
C ARG A 343 0.85 -2.00 -25.60
N ASP A 344 1.07 -1.34 -26.73
CA ASP A 344 1.21 0.10 -26.77
C ASP A 344 -0.16 0.76 -26.51
N ALA A 345 -0.24 1.60 -25.48
CA ALA A 345 -1.39 2.46 -25.19
C ALA A 345 -1.39 3.72 -26.08
N ALA A 346 -0.22 4.13 -26.57
CA ALA A 346 -0.04 5.24 -27.49
C ALA A 346 1.20 5.03 -28.37
N HIS A 347 1.26 5.73 -29.49
CA HIS A 347 2.43 5.75 -30.37
C HIS A 347 3.64 6.31 -29.62
N ALA A 348 4.79 5.66 -29.78
CA ALA A 348 6.05 6.14 -29.23
C ALA A 348 6.43 7.51 -29.83
N ARG A 349 7.10 8.33 -29.03
CA ARG A 349 7.51 9.69 -29.41
C ARG A 349 8.96 9.92 -29.02
N LEU A 350 9.68 10.75 -29.77
CA LEU A 350 11.03 11.13 -29.37
C LEU A 350 10.99 11.89 -28.03
N ALA A 351 11.92 11.60 -27.14
CA ALA A 351 12.12 12.33 -25.89
C ALA A 351 13.53 12.96 -25.90
N PRO A 352 13.67 14.20 -26.40
CA PRO A 352 14.96 14.89 -26.47
C PRO A 352 15.66 14.93 -25.12
N GLY A 353 16.99 14.74 -25.13
CA GLY A 353 17.80 14.72 -23.91
C GLY A 353 17.51 13.54 -22.96
N GLY A 354 16.69 12.58 -23.38
CA GLY A 354 16.29 11.44 -22.56
C GLY A 354 15.60 11.86 -21.27
N ARG A 355 14.81 12.94 -21.30
CA ARG A 355 14.06 13.49 -20.17
C ARG A 355 12.56 13.54 -20.46
N ALA A 356 11.75 13.37 -19.41
CA ALA A 356 10.32 13.64 -19.46
C ALA A 356 9.80 13.98 -18.06
N ARG A 357 8.79 14.84 -17.99
CA ARG A 357 7.88 14.94 -16.84
C ARG A 357 6.65 14.09 -17.14
N LEU A 358 6.20 13.32 -16.16
CA LEU A 358 5.13 12.34 -16.30
C LEU A 358 4.10 12.57 -15.20
N TRP A 359 2.82 12.39 -15.55
CA TRP A 359 1.72 12.47 -14.59
C TRP A 359 0.79 11.27 -14.72
N ILE A 360 0.28 10.85 -13.57
CA ILE A 360 -0.90 9.98 -13.47
C ILE A 360 -1.95 10.71 -12.64
N GLU A 361 -3.06 11.06 -13.26
CA GLU A 361 -4.26 11.54 -12.57
C GLU A 361 -5.14 10.34 -12.21
N ILE A 362 -5.34 10.11 -10.91
CA ILE A 362 -6.16 9.04 -10.36
C ILE A 362 -7.52 9.66 -10.02
N GLY A 363 -8.54 9.28 -10.77
CA GLY A 363 -9.93 9.69 -10.55
C GLY A 363 -10.72 8.73 -9.67
N ARG A 364 -12.03 8.99 -9.54
CA ARG A 364 -12.97 8.07 -8.87
C ARG A 364 -12.91 6.67 -9.50
N GLY A 365 -13.08 5.64 -8.67
CA GLY A 365 -13.00 4.23 -9.10
C GLY A 365 -11.63 3.81 -9.65
N ALA A 366 -10.55 4.45 -9.20
CA ALA A 366 -9.17 4.17 -9.58
C ALA A 366 -8.91 4.24 -11.10
N ARG A 367 -9.64 5.15 -11.77
CA ARG A 367 -9.49 5.43 -13.20
C ARG A 367 -8.31 6.37 -13.42
N CYS A 368 -7.27 5.88 -14.09
CA CYS A 368 -5.99 6.54 -14.23
C CYS A 368 -5.84 7.16 -15.63
N ARG A 369 -5.55 8.47 -15.69
CA ARG A 369 -5.20 9.19 -16.92
C ARG A 369 -3.71 9.52 -16.92
N PHE A 370 -3.04 9.17 -18.01
CA PHE A 370 -1.61 9.39 -18.17
C PHE A 370 -1.37 10.66 -19.00
N SER A 371 -0.37 11.45 -18.61
CA SER A 371 0.13 12.56 -19.42
C SER A 371 1.64 12.72 -19.25
N TYR A 372 2.25 13.45 -20.18
CA TYR A 372 3.69 13.66 -20.21
C TYR A 372 4.04 15.04 -20.77
N ASP A 373 5.28 15.44 -20.57
CA ASP A 373 5.91 16.60 -21.19
C ASP A 373 7.37 16.25 -21.51
N THR A 374 7.74 16.36 -22.78
CA THR A 374 9.10 16.13 -23.30
C THR A 374 9.79 17.45 -23.71
N GLY A 375 9.22 18.59 -23.36
CA GLY A 375 9.72 19.93 -23.68
C GLY A 375 8.70 20.86 -24.37
N ASP A 376 7.56 20.33 -24.81
CA ASP A 376 6.54 21.04 -25.63
C ASP A 376 5.23 21.29 -24.86
N GLY A 377 5.26 21.15 -23.54
CA GLY A 377 4.10 21.26 -22.66
C GLY A 377 3.38 19.93 -22.44
N ARG A 378 2.55 19.89 -21.40
CA ARG A 378 1.82 18.69 -20.98
C ARG A 378 0.82 18.20 -22.04
N ARG A 379 0.90 16.91 -22.39
CA ARG A 379 0.02 16.22 -23.35
C ARG A 379 -0.55 14.93 -22.74
N PRO A 380 -1.83 14.58 -23.01
CA PRO A 380 -2.37 13.29 -22.61
C PRO A 380 -1.72 12.14 -23.40
N SER A 381 -1.72 10.93 -22.84
CA SER A 381 -1.24 9.71 -23.48
C SER A 381 -2.19 8.55 -23.25
N GLY A 382 -2.59 7.89 -24.35
CA GLY A 382 -3.39 6.68 -24.32
C GLY A 382 -4.79 6.82 -23.73
N PRO A 383 -5.53 5.70 -23.65
CA PRO A 383 -6.86 5.65 -23.02
C PRO A 383 -6.79 5.74 -21.49
N VAL A 384 -7.95 5.90 -20.86
CA VAL A 384 -8.08 5.78 -19.40
C VAL A 384 -7.83 4.33 -18.99
N PHE A 385 -6.91 4.12 -18.06
CA PHE A 385 -6.60 2.81 -17.51
C PHE A 385 -7.43 2.55 -16.24
N ALA A 386 -7.92 1.32 -16.05
CA ALA A 386 -8.56 0.90 -14.82
C ALA A 386 -7.50 0.24 -13.93
N ALA A 387 -7.17 0.84 -12.79
CA ALA A 387 -6.33 0.14 -11.83
C ALA A 387 -7.06 -1.12 -11.33
N THR A 388 -6.29 -2.14 -11.00
CA THR A 388 -6.79 -3.41 -10.48
C THR A 388 -6.11 -3.71 -9.15
N PRO A 389 -6.71 -4.53 -8.27
CA PRO A 389 -6.02 -5.07 -7.12
C PRO A 389 -4.72 -5.77 -7.55
N GLY A 390 -3.73 -5.84 -6.66
CA GLY A 390 -2.59 -6.72 -6.87
C GLY A 390 -2.90 -8.10 -6.29
N ALA A 391 -2.39 -9.16 -6.89
CA ALA A 391 -2.40 -10.48 -6.28
C ALA A 391 -1.89 -10.41 -4.81
N GLY A 392 -2.74 -10.81 -3.86
CA GLY A 392 -2.55 -10.76 -2.41
C GLY A 392 -3.55 -9.84 -1.71
N SER A 393 -4.08 -8.85 -2.43
CA SER A 393 -5.32 -8.18 -2.06
C SER A 393 -6.50 -9.00 -2.59
N ALA A 394 -6.75 -10.16 -1.98
CA ALA A 394 -7.91 -10.98 -2.30
C ALA A 394 -9.19 -10.11 -2.28
N PRO A 395 -10.13 -10.31 -3.23
CA PRO A 395 -11.38 -9.58 -3.28
C PRO A 395 -12.17 -9.70 -1.99
#